data_AF-A0A2E3QMP5-F1
#
_entry.id   AF-A0A2E3QMP5-F1
#
_cell.length_a   1.000
_cell.length_b   1.000
_cell.length_c   1.000
_cell.angle_alpha   90.00
_cell.angle_beta   90.00
_cell.angle_gamma   90.00
#
_symmetry.space_group_name_H-M   'P 1'
#
loop_
_entity.id
_entity.type
_entity.pdbx_description
1 polymer ?
#
loop_
_entity_poly.entity_id
_entity_poly.type
_entity_poly.pdbx_seq_one_letter_code
_entity_poly.pdbx_strand_id
1 'polypeptide(L)'
;MSLVLMSGNNYSSTKNFPYVFHLVQMSLWEESKETGTVYYPPTYKQDGFTHGTSNPKKLLDVANHFYQEVEGEWRCLEMTVESLGEVGVEVIFEGTAPVGDKAPDFEGADDELFPHILGGIPREAVIKSYPVIRSKSGEFLSIPGVTSD
;
A
#
# COMPACT_ATOMS: atom_id res chain seq x y z
N MET A 1 -36.00 13.53 18.62
CA MET A 1 -35.09 13.42 17.46
C MET A 1 -34.42 12.07 17.55
N SER A 2 -34.74 11.17 16.63
CA SER A 2 -34.22 9.80 16.64
C SER A 2 -32.72 9.83 16.39
N LEU A 3 -31.95 9.23 17.29
CA LEU A 3 -30.54 8.93 17.10
C LEU A 3 -30.47 7.87 16.00
N VAL A 4 -30.12 8.27 14.78
CA VAL A 4 -29.83 7.33 13.71
C VAL A 4 -28.48 6.70 14.05
N LEU A 5 -28.52 5.51 14.64
CA LEU A 5 -27.40 4.56 14.61
C LEU A 5 -27.19 4.18 13.14
N MET A 6 -26.26 4.89 12.49
CA MET A 6 -25.76 4.49 11.17
C MET A 6 -25.01 3.16 11.33
N SER A 7 -25.58 2.16 10.67
CA SER A 7 -25.16 0.77 10.64
C SER A 7 -23.74 0.62 10.09
N GLY A 8 -22.88 -0.10 10.82
CA GLY A 8 -21.66 -0.77 10.35
C GLY A 8 -20.77 -0.01 9.37
N ASN A 9 -19.85 0.81 9.86
CA ASN A 9 -18.77 1.32 9.02
C ASN A 9 -17.86 0.16 8.56
N ASN A 10 -17.79 -0.07 7.26
CA ASN A 10 -16.86 -1.00 6.61
C ASN A 10 -15.44 -0.41 6.58
N TYR A 11 -14.92 0.05 7.71
CA TYR A 11 -13.55 0.53 7.76
C TYR A 11 -12.59 -0.65 7.74
N SER A 12 -11.56 -0.53 6.91
CA SER A 12 -10.35 -1.31 7.07
C SER A 12 -9.86 -1.12 8.50
N SER A 13 -9.89 -2.21 9.26
CA SER A 13 -9.34 -2.29 10.58
C SER A 13 -8.41 -3.49 10.60
N THR A 14 -7.42 -3.46 11.47
CA THR A 14 -6.51 -4.59 11.70
C THR A 14 -7.25 -5.90 12.00
N LYS A 15 -8.53 -5.84 12.41
CA LYS A 15 -9.39 -7.01 12.62
C LYS A 15 -9.92 -7.64 11.34
N ASN A 16 -10.18 -6.85 10.30
CA ASN A 16 -10.71 -7.33 9.02
C ASN A 16 -9.60 -7.62 8.01
N PHE A 17 -8.53 -6.82 8.06
CA PHE A 17 -7.36 -6.95 7.20
C PHE A 17 -6.09 -6.82 8.06
N PRO A 18 -5.46 -7.94 8.46
CA PRO A 18 -4.35 -7.91 9.42
C PRO A 18 -3.05 -7.36 8.82
N TYR A 19 -2.97 -7.27 7.49
CA TYR A 19 -1.76 -6.89 6.77
C TYR A 19 -1.82 -5.45 6.26
N VAL A 20 -0.63 -4.86 6.09
CA VAL A 20 -0.39 -3.63 5.37
C VAL A 20 0.49 -3.98 4.18
N PHE A 21 -0.01 -3.75 2.98
CA PHE A 21 0.71 -4.01 1.75
C PHE A 21 1.23 -2.71 1.13
N HIS A 22 2.43 -2.77 0.54
CA HIS A 22 2.99 -1.66 -0.22
C HIS A 22 3.63 -2.17 -1.52
N LEU A 23 3.33 -1.50 -2.64
CA LEU A 23 3.92 -1.80 -3.94
C LEU A 23 5.19 -1.00 -4.14
N VAL A 24 6.27 -1.68 -4.52
CA VAL A 24 7.60 -1.07 -4.74
C VAL A 24 8.14 -1.43 -6.12
N GLN A 25 8.85 -0.49 -6.74
CA GLN A 25 9.73 -0.81 -7.87
C GLN A 25 10.85 -1.70 -7.35
N MET A 26 11.04 -2.86 -7.98
CA MET A 26 12.00 -3.87 -7.52
C MET A 26 13.42 -3.32 -7.46
N SER A 27 13.84 -2.49 -8.42
CA SER A 27 15.16 -1.87 -8.43
C SER A 27 15.42 -1.03 -7.17
N LEU A 28 14.46 -0.17 -6.78
CA LEU A 28 14.59 0.69 -5.61
C LEU A 28 14.59 -0.10 -4.30
N TRP A 29 13.81 -1.18 -4.25
CA TRP A 29 13.78 -2.07 -3.10
C TRP A 29 15.06 -2.90 -2.95
N GLU A 30 15.61 -3.40 -4.05
CA GLU A 30 16.89 -4.11 -4.00
C GLU A 30 18.03 -3.16 -3.63
N GLU A 31 18.06 -1.94 -4.18
CA GLU A 31 19.05 -0.93 -3.82
C GLU A 31 19.02 -0.58 -2.33
N SER A 32 17.83 -0.41 -1.75
CA SER A 32 17.72 -0.11 -0.31
C SER A 32 18.26 -1.27 0.55
N LYS A 33 18.01 -2.52 0.14
CA LYS A 33 18.56 -3.71 0.82
C LYS A 33 20.08 -3.81 0.67
N GLU A 34 20.61 -3.59 -0.52
CA GLU A 34 22.06 -3.65 -0.80
C GLU A 34 22.83 -2.58 -0.03
N THR A 35 22.25 -1.39 0.11
CA THR A 35 22.86 -0.26 0.82
C THR A 35 22.57 -0.27 2.33
N GLY A 36 21.70 -1.16 2.80
CA GLY A 36 21.26 -1.20 4.21
C GLY A 36 20.48 0.06 4.62
N THR A 37 19.79 0.70 3.68
CA THR A 37 19.01 1.92 3.91
C THR A 37 17.52 1.61 3.99
N VAL A 38 16.78 2.51 4.66
CA VAL A 38 15.31 2.47 4.68
C VAL A 38 14.79 2.81 3.29
N TYR A 39 13.87 1.99 2.77
CA TYR A 39 13.20 2.29 1.51
C TYR A 39 12.22 3.45 1.68
N TYR A 40 12.23 4.39 0.74
CA TYR A 40 11.21 5.43 0.62
C TYR A 40 10.67 5.46 -0.81
N PRO A 41 9.35 5.53 -1.03
CA PRO A 41 8.81 5.66 -2.37
C PRO A 41 9.20 6.99 -3.02
N PRO A 42 9.26 7.09 -4.36
CA PRO A 42 9.63 8.32 -5.05
C PRO A 42 8.81 9.56 -4.66
N THR A 43 7.54 9.37 -4.32
CA THR A 43 6.62 10.45 -3.93
C THR A 43 6.71 10.84 -2.45
N TYR A 44 7.48 10.13 -1.62
CA TYR A 44 7.51 10.34 -0.16
C TYR A 44 7.78 11.79 0.24
N LYS A 45 8.70 12.48 -0.44
CA LYS A 45 9.02 13.88 -0.14
C LYS A 45 7.85 14.83 -0.39
N GLN A 46 6.98 14.50 -1.33
CA GLN A 46 5.78 15.27 -1.67
C GLN A 46 4.62 14.90 -0.76
N ASP A 47 4.39 13.60 -0.57
CA ASP A 47 3.23 13.08 0.15
C ASP A 47 3.40 13.19 1.68
N GLY A 48 4.63 13.08 2.18
CA GLY A 48 4.97 13.11 3.61
C GLY A 48 4.78 11.78 4.35
N PHE A 49 4.28 10.75 3.68
CA PHE A 49 4.08 9.40 4.20
C PHE A 49 4.20 8.36 3.07
N THR A 50 4.30 7.08 3.44
CA THR A 50 4.27 5.96 2.49
C THR A 50 2.85 5.38 2.44
N HIS A 51 2.28 5.33 1.24
CA HIS A 51 0.93 4.78 1.02
C HIS A 51 0.92 3.26 1.17
N GLY A 52 -0.01 2.72 1.94
CA GLY A 52 -0.27 1.29 2.00
C GLY A 52 -1.70 0.94 1.59
N THR A 53 -1.96 -0.34 1.43
CA THR A 53 -3.31 -0.89 1.23
C THR A 53 -3.47 -2.12 2.09
N SER A 54 -4.55 -2.22 2.87
CA SER A 54 -4.79 -3.39 3.71
C SER A 54 -5.73 -4.41 3.05
N ASN A 55 -6.72 -3.95 2.29
CA ASN A 55 -7.66 -4.80 1.58
C ASN A 55 -7.04 -5.32 0.26
N PRO A 56 -6.75 -6.63 0.14
CA PRO A 56 -6.12 -7.17 -1.07
C PRO A 56 -6.96 -6.95 -2.34
N LYS A 57 -8.29 -6.82 -2.20
CA LYS A 57 -9.18 -6.63 -3.34
C LYS A 57 -9.00 -5.28 -4.03
N LYS A 58 -8.55 -4.25 -3.32
CA LYS A 58 -8.31 -2.91 -3.88
C LYS A 58 -6.92 -2.71 -4.44
N LEU A 59 -6.03 -3.68 -4.21
CA LEU A 59 -4.61 -3.47 -4.42
C LEU A 59 -4.26 -3.29 -5.91
N LEU A 60 -4.94 -4.01 -6.79
CA LEU A 60 -4.77 -3.87 -8.24
C LEU A 60 -5.43 -2.60 -8.78
N ASP A 61 -6.58 -2.19 -8.25
CA ASP A 61 -7.25 -0.95 -8.64
C ASP A 61 -6.36 0.27 -8.32
N VAL A 62 -5.84 0.30 -7.09
CA VAL A 62 -4.86 1.31 -6.63
C VAL A 62 -3.62 1.27 -7.52
N ALA A 63 -3.09 0.08 -7.83
CA ALA A 63 -1.88 -0.05 -8.63
C ALA A 63 -2.07 0.47 -10.06
N ASN A 64 -3.18 0.09 -10.70
CA ASN A 64 -3.49 0.50 -12.06
C ASN A 64 -3.78 2.00 -12.15
N HIS A 65 -4.40 2.57 -11.13
CA HIS A 65 -4.66 4.01 -11.09
C HIS A 65 -3.36 4.84 -10.98
N PHE A 66 -2.51 4.53 -10.00
CA PHE A 66 -1.36 5.37 -9.70
C PHE A 66 -0.10 5.00 -10.47
N TYR A 67 0.12 3.71 -10.73
CA TYR A 67 1.44 3.19 -11.14
C TYR A 67 1.46 2.50 -12.50
N GLN A 68 0.34 2.38 -13.22
CA GLN A 68 0.29 1.64 -14.50
C GLN A 68 1.36 2.10 -15.52
N GLU A 69 1.59 3.41 -15.61
CA GLU A 69 2.57 4.00 -16.54
C GLU A 69 4.02 3.95 -16.02
N VAL A 70 4.24 3.53 -14.77
CA VAL A 70 5.57 3.44 -14.20
C VAL A 70 6.19 2.09 -14.59
N GLU A 71 7.20 2.16 -15.45
CA GLU A 71 7.88 0.98 -15.98
C GLU A 71 8.73 0.25 -14.92
N GLY A 72 9.14 -0.97 -15.26
CA GLY A 72 10.00 -1.81 -14.44
C GLY A 72 9.28 -2.96 -13.74
N GLU A 73 10.08 -3.79 -13.07
CA GLU A 73 9.59 -4.88 -12.23
C GLU A 73 9.07 -4.35 -10.89
N TRP A 74 8.03 -4.99 -10.36
CA TRP A 74 7.37 -4.59 -9.12
C TRP A 74 7.31 -5.76 -8.13
N ARG A 75 7.32 -5.39 -6.85
CA ARG A 75 7.07 -6.31 -5.73
C ARG A 75 5.97 -5.75 -4.85
N CYS A 76 5.21 -6.66 -4.23
CA CYS A 76 4.29 -6.33 -3.15
C CYS A 76 4.92 -6.75 -1.83
N LEU A 77 5.16 -5.79 -0.94
CA LEU A 77 5.66 -6.01 0.40
C LEU A 77 4.48 -6.23 1.34
N GLU A 78 4.58 -7.20 2.22
CA GLU A 78 3.63 -7.49 3.28
C GLU A 78 4.26 -7.18 4.64
N MET A 79 3.57 -6.36 5.41
CA MET A 79 3.86 -6.02 6.80
C MET A 79 2.59 -6.21 7.65
N THR A 80 2.71 -6.02 8.96
CA THR A 80 1.58 -5.72 9.84
C THR A 80 1.83 -4.36 10.50
N VAL A 81 0.79 -3.79 11.13
CA VAL A 81 0.96 -2.60 11.98
C VAL A 81 1.97 -2.90 13.11
N GLU A 82 1.97 -4.13 13.62
CA GLU A 82 2.89 -4.58 14.66
C GLU A 82 4.33 -4.63 14.16
N SER A 83 4.60 -5.25 13.00
CA SER A 83 5.97 -5.35 12.47
C SER A 83 6.58 -3.99 12.10
N LEU A 84 5.74 -3.03 11.69
CA LEU A 84 6.15 -1.63 11.51
C LEU A 84 6.41 -0.95 12.86
N GLY A 85 5.54 -1.17 13.85
CA GLY A 85 5.69 -0.62 15.20
C GLY A 85 6.94 -1.12 15.93
N GLU A 86 7.33 -2.38 15.75
CA GLU A 86 8.56 -2.98 16.32
C GLU A 86 9.84 -2.25 15.89
N VAL A 87 9.81 -1.62 14.71
CA VAL A 87 10.92 -0.81 14.18
C VAL A 87 10.68 0.69 14.31
N GLY A 88 9.67 1.10 15.09
CA GLY A 88 9.37 2.50 15.39
C GLY A 88 8.65 3.25 14.27
N VAL A 89 7.99 2.55 13.34
CA VAL A 89 7.21 3.16 12.26
C VAL A 89 5.72 3.10 12.61
N GLU A 90 5.09 4.26 12.71
CA GLU A 90 3.65 4.38 13.01
C GLU A 90 2.80 4.25 11.73
N VAL A 91 1.58 3.73 11.88
CA VAL A 91 0.58 3.63 10.82
C VAL A 91 -0.73 4.27 11.26
N ILE A 92 -1.23 5.22 10.48
CA ILE A 92 -2.56 5.82 10.68
C ILE A 92 -3.48 5.36 9.54
N PHE A 93 -4.74 5.06 9.85
CA PHE A 93 -5.75 4.72 8.84
C PHE A 93 -6.59 5.96 8.55
N GLU A 94 -6.51 6.47 7.32
CA GLU A 94 -7.19 7.69 6.88
C GLU A 94 -7.92 7.48 5.55
N GLY A 95 -8.71 8.46 5.10
CA GLY A 95 -9.30 8.43 3.76
C GLY A 95 -8.21 8.45 2.67
N THR A 96 -8.59 8.17 1.43
CA THR A 96 -7.63 8.18 0.32
C THR A 96 -6.94 9.53 0.16
N ALA A 97 -5.68 9.48 -0.26
CA ALA A 97 -4.86 10.64 -0.53
C ALA A 97 -4.29 10.57 -1.95
N PRO A 98 -3.94 11.71 -2.57
CA PRO A 98 -3.18 11.74 -3.81
C PRO A 98 -1.84 11.02 -3.67
N VAL A 99 -1.36 10.43 -4.76
CA VAL A 99 0.01 9.88 -4.87
C VAL A 99 0.80 10.78 -5.82
N GLY A 100 1.68 11.60 -5.27
CA GLY A 100 2.28 12.69 -6.03
C GLY A 100 1.20 13.62 -6.58
N ASP A 101 1.21 13.85 -7.89
CA ASP A 101 0.25 14.74 -8.57
C ASP A 101 -1.04 14.05 -9.02
N LYS A 102 -1.18 12.73 -8.80
CA LYS A 102 -2.35 11.95 -9.21
C LYS A 102 -3.40 11.93 -8.11
N ALA A 103 -4.61 12.41 -8.43
CA ALA A 103 -5.75 12.37 -7.51
C ALA A 103 -6.23 10.91 -7.28
N PRO A 104 -6.89 10.62 -6.15
CA PRO A 104 -7.45 9.29 -5.87
C PRO A 104 -8.85 9.12 -6.48
N ASP A 105 -9.02 9.38 -7.77
CA ASP A 105 -10.29 9.31 -8.50
C ASP A 105 -10.52 7.92 -9.13
N PHE A 106 -10.59 6.89 -8.28
CA PHE A 106 -10.91 5.51 -8.68
C PHE A 106 -12.14 4.98 -7.95
N GLU A 107 -12.75 3.93 -8.51
CA GLU A 107 -13.94 3.32 -7.93
C GLU A 107 -13.65 2.77 -6.51
N GLY A 108 -14.44 3.22 -5.53
CA GLY A 108 -14.29 2.83 -4.14
C GLY A 108 -13.16 3.53 -3.36
N ALA A 109 -12.62 4.64 -3.86
CA ALA A 109 -11.64 5.46 -3.14
C ALA A 109 -12.15 5.98 -1.78
N ASP A 110 -13.46 6.16 -1.61
CA ASP A 110 -14.06 6.65 -0.36
C ASP A 110 -14.68 5.54 0.51
N ASP A 111 -14.59 4.28 0.09
CA ASP A 111 -15.32 3.17 0.74
C ASP A 111 -14.61 2.61 1.98
N GLU A 112 -13.31 2.88 2.16
CA GLU A 112 -12.54 2.41 3.32
C GLU A 112 -11.39 3.35 3.68
N LEU A 113 -10.80 3.12 4.85
CA LEU A 113 -9.56 3.79 5.27
C LEU A 113 -8.34 3.02 4.77
N PHE A 114 -7.33 3.76 4.34
CA PHE A 114 -6.06 3.24 3.85
C PHE A 114 -4.96 3.50 4.88
N PRO A 115 -4.02 2.55 5.07
CA PRO A 115 -2.90 2.75 5.97
C PRO A 115 -1.90 3.75 5.36
N HIS A 116 -1.70 4.87 6.05
CA HIS A 116 -0.60 5.80 5.84
C HIS A 116 0.53 5.46 6.81
N ILE A 117 1.66 5.03 6.25
CA ILE A 117 2.86 4.65 6.99
C ILE A 117 3.70 5.91 7.21
N LEU A 118 3.88 6.31 8.47
CA LEU A 118 4.55 7.57 8.85
C LEU A 118 6.08 7.43 8.81
N GLY A 119 6.61 7.15 7.63
CA GLY A 119 8.02 6.85 7.43
C GLY A 119 8.26 6.09 6.13
N GLY A 120 9.50 5.67 5.95
CA GLY A 120 9.84 4.66 4.96
C GLY A 120 9.59 3.25 5.50
N ILE A 121 10.03 2.25 4.75
CA ILE A 121 9.88 0.83 5.10
C ILE A 121 11.27 0.23 5.36
N PRO A 122 11.65 0.02 6.63
CA PRO A 122 12.83 -0.76 6.98
C PRO A 122 12.68 -2.22 6.53
N ARG A 123 13.78 -2.88 6.19
CA ARG A 123 13.75 -4.28 5.74
C ARG A 123 13.19 -5.22 6.79
N GLU A 124 13.45 -4.92 8.05
CA GLU A 124 13.09 -5.69 9.24
C GLU A 124 11.57 -5.69 9.47
N ALA A 125 10.85 -4.67 9.02
CA ALA A 125 9.39 -4.61 9.12
C ALA A 125 8.68 -5.54 8.10
N VAL A 126 9.38 -5.93 7.02
CA VAL A 126 8.80 -6.71 5.92
C VAL A 126 8.80 -8.20 6.24
N ILE A 127 7.60 -8.74 6.41
CA ILE A 127 7.34 -10.16 6.69
C ILE A 127 7.56 -10.99 5.42
N LYS A 128 7.02 -10.52 4.29
CA LYS A 128 7.09 -11.23 3.02
C LYS A 128 7.10 -10.29 1.82
N SER A 129 7.66 -10.76 0.70
CA SER A 129 7.62 -10.08 -0.58
C SER A 129 7.05 -11.01 -1.64
N TYR A 130 6.12 -10.48 -2.44
CA TYR A 130 5.41 -11.21 -3.48
C TYR A 130 5.77 -10.66 -4.86
N PRO A 131 5.86 -11.51 -5.90
CA PRO A 131 5.96 -11.04 -7.27
C PRO A 131 4.67 -10.32 -7.69
N VAL A 132 4.80 -9.33 -8.55
CA VAL A 132 3.68 -8.65 -9.19
C VAL A 132 3.69 -9.02 -10.67
N ILE A 133 2.58 -9.54 -11.18
CA ILE A 133 2.41 -9.89 -12.59
C ILE A 133 1.81 -8.70 -13.32
N ARG A 134 2.49 -8.26 -14.38
CA ARG A 134 2.06 -7.12 -15.21
C ARG A 134 1.87 -7.54 -16.66
N SER A 135 0.95 -6.87 -17.34
CA SER A 135 0.79 -6.99 -18.78
C SER A 135 1.92 -6.26 -19.53
N LYS A 136 2.03 -6.48 -20.84
CA LYS A 136 2.98 -5.75 -21.68
C LYS A 136 2.67 -4.24 -21.77
N SER A 137 1.44 -3.83 -21.48
CA SER A 137 1.02 -2.42 -21.46
C SER A 137 1.15 -1.78 -20.07
N GLY A 138 1.75 -2.49 -19.09
CA GLY A 138 1.99 -1.96 -17.75
C GLY A 138 0.85 -2.20 -16.75
N GLU A 139 -0.26 -2.79 -17.17
CA GLU A 139 -1.39 -3.13 -16.29
C GLU A 139 -0.96 -4.14 -15.22
N PHE A 140 -1.33 -3.91 -13.97
CA PHE A 140 -1.16 -4.81 -12.83
C PHE A 140 -2.26 -5.86 -12.87
N LEU A 141 -1.88 -7.10 -13.13
CA LEU A 141 -2.81 -8.21 -13.39
C LEU A 141 -3.08 -9.06 -12.15
N SER A 142 -2.03 -9.41 -11.39
CA SER A 142 -2.17 -10.23 -10.19
C SER A 142 -0.94 -10.17 -9.30
N ILE A 143 -1.14 -10.54 -8.03
CA ILE A 143 -0.09 -10.72 -7.03
C ILE A 143 -0.31 -12.09 -6.40
N PRO A 144 0.31 -13.14 -6.96
CA PRO A 144 0.10 -14.52 -6.52
C PRO A 144 0.34 -14.68 -5.01
N GLY A 145 -0.69 -15.16 -4.32
CA GLY A 145 -0.67 -15.33 -2.86
C GLY A 145 -1.19 -14.13 -2.05
N VAL A 146 -1.57 -13.03 -2.71
CA VAL A 146 -2.21 -11.86 -2.07
C VAL A 146 -3.57 -11.59 -2.70
N THR A 147 -3.61 -11.42 -4.02
CA THR A 147 -4.86 -11.25 -4.76
C THR A 147 -5.37 -12.62 -5.21
N SER A 148 -6.69 -12.82 -5.20
CA SER A 148 -7.28 -14.02 -5.82
C SER A 148 -7.12 -13.94 -7.34
N ASP A 149 -6.89 -15.10 -7.97
CA ASP A 149 -6.94 -15.25 -9.44
C ASP A 149 -8.40 -15.19 -9.96
#